data_AF-B7IZH6-F1
#
_entry.id   AF-B7IZH6-F1
#
_cell.length_a   1.000
_cell.length_b   1.000
_cell.length_c   1.000
_cell.angle_alpha   90.00
_cell.angle_beta   90.00
_cell.angle_gamma   90.00
#
_symmetry.space_group_name_H-M   'P 1'
#
loop_
_entity.id
_entity.type
_entity.pdbx_description
1 polymer ?
#
loop_
_entity_poly.entity_id
_entity_poly.type
_entity_poly.pdbx_seq_one_letter_code
_entity_poly.pdbx_strand_id
1 'polypeptide(L)'
;MKITKKENRLKKDNNNQLDMVGATNVVDDESSINKDYVGEKLVFTGVDGIEYSENEWNAPVIKNGPTRCEVEEWKERYGGIYFTPFEGETFIWRTLKRPEYREIIRDQALTALDREEMLTEKCVLFPRNFTIEKMLKSKAGIPSILSEMIMDKSGFVAQSEPIKL
;
A
#
# COMPACT_ATOMS: atom_id res chain seq x y z
N MET A 1 48.78 -3.80 -28.84
CA MET A 1 47.91 -3.98 -30.03
C MET A 1 46.77 -2.95 -29.92
N LYS A 2 46.72 -1.96 -30.84
CA LYS A 2 45.65 -0.96 -31.14
C LYS A 2 45.01 -0.20 -29.94
N ILE A 3 45.52 0.96 -29.50
CA ILE A 3 45.19 2.36 -29.89
C ILE A 3 44.05 2.59 -30.90
N THR A 4 42.96 3.27 -30.50
CA THR A 4 42.22 4.37 -31.21
C THR A 4 41.12 4.91 -30.27
N LYS A 5 41.18 6.16 -29.74
CA LYS A 5 40.60 7.44 -30.26
C LYS A 5 39.06 7.34 -30.50
N LYS A 6 38.18 8.26 -30.09
CA LYS A 6 38.30 9.72 -29.90
C LYS A 6 36.97 10.32 -29.38
N GLU A 7 37.10 11.41 -28.61
CA GLU A 7 36.34 12.70 -28.65
C GLU A 7 34.81 12.72 -28.38
N ASN A 8 34.34 13.42 -27.33
CA ASN A 8 34.01 14.88 -27.26
C ASN A 8 32.82 15.27 -28.18
N ARG A 9 31.86 16.13 -27.85
CA ARG A 9 31.74 17.18 -26.82
C ARG A 9 30.28 17.66 -26.77
N LEU A 10 29.94 18.16 -25.58
CA LEU A 10 28.81 19.02 -25.22
C LEU A 10 28.81 20.38 -25.97
N LYS A 11 27.60 20.90 -26.26
CA LYS A 11 27.08 22.29 -26.06
C LYS A 11 26.46 23.01 -27.28
N LYS A 12 25.20 23.44 -27.05
CA LYS A 12 24.66 24.82 -27.10
C LYS A 12 24.04 25.44 -28.38
N ASP A 13 22.87 26.02 -28.11
CA ASP A 13 22.41 27.38 -28.42
C ASP A 13 21.60 27.69 -29.70
N ASN A 14 20.41 28.25 -29.44
CA ASN A 14 19.78 29.44 -30.01
C ASN A 14 18.86 29.37 -31.26
N ASN A 15 17.59 29.74 -31.00
CA ASN A 15 16.73 30.73 -31.65
C ASN A 15 16.81 30.93 -33.17
N ASN A 16 15.65 30.84 -33.84
CA ASN A 16 15.19 31.95 -34.67
C ASN A 16 13.65 32.05 -34.80
N GLN A 17 13.21 33.30 -34.82
CA GLN A 17 11.88 33.91 -34.90
C GLN A 17 11.59 34.22 -36.39
N LEU A 18 10.37 34.16 -36.96
CA LEU A 18 9.29 35.17 -37.09
C LEU A 18 8.39 34.66 -38.26
N ASP A 19 7.04 34.75 -38.22
CA ASP A 19 6.21 35.82 -38.83
C ASP A 19 4.71 35.48 -38.56
N MET A 20 3.88 36.35 -37.93
CA MET A 20 3.01 37.39 -38.54
C MET A 20 1.81 36.78 -39.32
N VAL A 21 0.50 37.06 -39.18
CA VAL A 21 -0.37 38.16 -38.69
C VAL A 21 -1.81 37.60 -38.54
N GLY A 22 -2.69 38.15 -37.68
CA GLY A 22 -4.12 38.21 -38.01
C GLY A 22 -5.19 38.18 -36.89
N ALA A 23 -5.54 39.39 -36.40
CA ALA A 23 -6.88 39.87 -36.04
C ALA A 23 -7.76 39.16 -34.95
N THR A 24 -7.87 39.89 -33.84
CA THR A 24 -9.01 40.13 -32.94
C THR A 24 -10.42 39.66 -33.36
N ASN A 25 -11.17 39.08 -32.41
CA ASN A 25 -12.45 39.62 -31.96
C ASN A 25 -12.84 39.11 -30.56
N VAL A 26 -13.18 40.08 -29.70
CA VAL A 26 -13.81 39.93 -28.39
C VAL A 26 -15.31 39.77 -28.61
N VAL A 27 -15.92 38.74 -28.02
CA VAL A 27 -17.35 38.74 -27.70
C VAL A 27 -17.52 38.02 -26.37
N ASP A 28 -17.92 38.79 -25.36
CA ASP A 28 -18.42 38.31 -24.09
C ASP A 28 -19.70 37.49 -24.31
N ASP A 29 -19.74 36.26 -23.79
CA ASP A 29 -21.00 35.55 -23.55
C ASP A 29 -20.95 34.93 -22.16
N GLU A 30 -21.20 35.77 -21.16
CA GLU A 30 -21.67 35.33 -19.85
C GLU A 30 -23.11 34.82 -19.99
N SER A 31 -23.27 33.56 -20.42
CA SER A 31 -24.53 32.84 -20.32
C SER A 31 -24.46 31.77 -19.23
N SER A 32 -24.84 32.19 -18.02
CA SER A 32 -25.61 31.41 -17.05
C SER A 32 -25.20 29.94 -16.85
N ILE A 33 -24.20 29.70 -15.99
CA ILE A 33 -24.00 28.38 -15.39
C ILE A 33 -25.11 28.19 -14.34
N ASN A 34 -26.14 27.43 -14.72
CA ASN A 34 -27.18 26.92 -13.82
C ASN A 34 -26.53 26.29 -12.58
N LYS A 35 -26.82 26.86 -11.42
CA LYS A 35 -26.23 26.51 -10.12
C LYS A 35 -26.99 25.41 -9.39
N ASP A 36 -27.70 24.56 -10.14
CA ASP A 36 -28.61 23.54 -9.61
C ASP A 36 -28.32 22.13 -10.15
N TYR A 37 -27.04 21.80 -10.38
CA TYR A 37 -26.62 20.41 -10.34
C TYR A 37 -26.45 20.01 -8.87
N VAL A 38 -27.51 19.46 -8.29
CA VAL A 38 -27.39 18.55 -7.14
C VAL A 38 -26.68 17.31 -7.69
N GLY A 39 -25.35 17.41 -7.84
CA GLY A 39 -24.54 16.26 -8.17
C GLY A 39 -24.80 15.22 -7.10
N GLU A 40 -25.31 14.05 -7.50
CA GLU A 40 -25.40 12.90 -6.61
C GLU A 40 -24.02 12.75 -5.98
N LYS A 41 -23.96 12.97 -4.66
CA LYS A 41 -22.72 12.83 -3.92
C LYS A 41 -22.28 11.38 -4.15
N LEU A 42 -21.17 11.16 -4.85
CA LEU A 42 -20.65 9.82 -5.06
C LEU A 42 -20.33 9.23 -3.69
N VAL A 43 -21.07 8.18 -3.33
CA VAL A 43 -20.89 7.43 -2.09
C VAL A 43 -20.30 6.07 -2.44
N PHE A 44 -19.28 5.68 -1.70
CA PHE A 44 -18.62 4.38 -1.82
C PHE A 44 -18.95 3.55 -0.58
N THR A 45 -19.28 2.27 -0.77
CA THR A 45 -19.64 1.37 0.33
C THR A 45 -18.49 0.40 0.62
N GLY A 46 -17.98 0.41 1.85
CA GLY A 46 -16.98 -0.54 2.34
C GLY A 46 -17.54 -1.94 2.56
N VAL A 47 -16.66 -2.90 2.84
CA VAL A 47 -17.03 -4.31 3.06
C VAL A 47 -17.93 -4.50 4.29
N ASP A 48 -17.86 -3.55 5.23
CA ASP A 48 -18.66 -3.46 6.45
C ASP A 48 -20.00 -2.74 6.24
N GLY A 49 -20.32 -2.30 5.02
CA GLY A 49 -21.52 -1.52 4.71
C GLY A 49 -21.41 -0.05 5.11
N ILE A 50 -20.22 0.41 5.54
CA ILE A 50 -20.00 1.82 5.87
C ILE A 50 -19.86 2.62 4.58
N GLU A 51 -20.55 3.74 4.52
CA GLU A 51 -20.52 4.67 3.40
C GLU A 51 -19.43 5.74 3.57
N TYR A 52 -18.71 6.02 2.49
CA TYR A 52 -17.63 7.02 2.44
C TYR A 52 -17.88 8.00 1.31
N SER A 53 -17.56 9.27 1.53
CA SER A 53 -17.44 10.24 0.44
C SER A 53 -16.23 9.95 -0.44
N GLU A 54 -16.23 10.44 -1.68
CA GLU A 54 -15.08 10.32 -2.60
C GLU A 54 -13.75 10.80 -1.98
N ASN A 55 -13.79 11.90 -1.20
CA ASN A 55 -12.60 12.41 -0.52
C ASN A 55 -12.09 11.44 0.55
N GLU A 56 -12.98 10.83 1.33
CA GLU A 56 -12.60 9.85 2.36
C GLU A 56 -12.12 8.53 1.75
N TRP A 57 -12.73 8.11 0.64
CA TRP A 57 -12.38 6.90 -0.10
C TRP A 57 -10.94 6.95 -0.63
N ASN A 58 -10.51 8.13 -1.09
CA ASN A 58 -9.18 8.34 -1.63
C ASN A 58 -8.17 8.86 -0.58
N ALA A 59 -8.63 9.23 0.62
CA ALA A 59 -7.76 9.70 1.68
C ALA A 59 -6.94 8.54 2.29
N PRO A 60 -5.71 8.82 2.74
CA PRO A 60 -4.89 7.84 3.45
C PRO A 60 -5.47 7.56 4.84
N VAL A 61 -5.53 6.28 5.23
CA VAL A 61 -6.06 5.86 6.54
C VAL A 61 -5.09 6.22 7.67
N ILE A 62 -3.79 6.25 7.36
CA ILE A 62 -2.71 6.69 8.26
C ILE A 62 -1.77 7.63 7.50
N LYS A 63 -1.02 8.48 8.22
CA LYS A 63 -0.10 9.44 7.58
C LYS A 63 0.89 8.70 6.67
N ASN A 64 0.95 9.09 5.39
CA ASN A 64 1.78 8.46 4.34
C ASN A 64 1.50 6.95 4.13
N GLY A 65 0.30 6.48 4.47
CA GLY A 65 -0.10 5.09 4.34
C GLY A 65 -1.02 4.80 3.15
N PRO A 66 -1.63 3.60 3.13
CA PRO A 66 -2.60 3.21 2.10
C PRO A 66 -3.89 4.04 2.19
N THR A 67 -4.58 4.15 1.06
CA THR A 67 -5.89 4.82 0.98
C THR A 67 -6.99 3.96 1.59
N ARG A 68 -8.14 4.56 1.90
CA ARG A 68 -9.32 3.80 2.34
C ARG A 68 -9.71 2.75 1.30
N CYS A 69 -9.80 3.14 0.02
CA CYS A 69 -10.07 2.24 -1.11
C CYS A 69 -9.18 0.99 -1.06
N GLU A 70 -7.88 1.17 -0.93
CA GLU A 70 -6.93 0.07 -0.91
C GLU A 70 -7.10 -0.85 0.31
N VAL A 71 -7.39 -0.28 1.49
CA VAL A 71 -7.67 -1.08 2.68
C VAL A 71 -8.96 -1.89 2.52
N GLU A 72 -9.98 -1.34 1.86
CA GLU A 72 -11.21 -2.08 1.57
C GLU A 72 -10.97 -3.21 0.56
N GLU A 73 -10.15 -3.00 -0.47
CA GLU A 73 -9.72 -4.07 -1.39
C GLU A 73 -8.97 -5.20 -0.65
N TRP A 74 -8.15 -4.86 0.34
CA TRP A 74 -7.47 -5.85 1.18
C TRP A 74 -8.45 -6.61 2.07
N LYS A 75 -9.43 -5.92 2.67
CA LYS A 75 -10.48 -6.56 3.47
C LYS A 75 -11.28 -7.55 2.61
N GLU A 76 -11.63 -7.18 1.38
CA GLU A 76 -12.33 -8.08 0.46
C GLU A 76 -11.50 -9.33 0.14
N ARG A 77 -10.19 -9.17 -0.11
CA ARG A 77 -9.30 -10.27 -0.50
C ARG A 77 -8.90 -11.20 0.65
N TYR A 78 -8.66 -10.63 1.83
CA TYR A 78 -8.01 -11.31 2.94
C TYR A 78 -8.89 -11.46 4.18
N GLY A 79 -10.00 -10.72 4.26
CA GLY A 79 -10.85 -10.67 5.44
C GLY A 79 -10.30 -9.69 6.47
N GLY A 80 -9.93 -10.19 7.65
CA GLY A 80 -9.45 -9.35 8.75
C GLY A 80 -8.13 -8.64 8.43
N ILE A 81 -8.17 -7.30 8.43
CA ILE A 81 -7.00 -6.42 8.31
C ILE A 81 -6.77 -5.73 9.65
N TYR A 82 -5.53 -5.73 10.09
CA TYR A 82 -5.10 -5.19 11.37
C TYR A 82 -3.98 -4.17 11.15
N PHE A 83 -3.83 -3.25 12.09
CA PHE A 83 -2.70 -2.34 12.12
C PHE A 83 -2.04 -2.38 13.50
N THR A 84 -0.72 -2.20 13.53
CA THR A 84 0.06 -2.13 14.77
C THR A 84 1.09 -1.01 14.67
N PRO A 85 1.07 -0.02 15.57
CA PRO A 85 2.12 0.97 15.66
C PRO A 85 3.34 0.40 16.41
N PHE A 86 4.53 0.66 15.87
CA PHE A 86 5.82 0.51 16.53
C PHE A 86 6.46 1.88 16.68
N GLU A 87 7.55 1.96 17.43
CA GLU A 87 8.28 3.23 17.61
C GLU A 87 8.85 3.73 16.27
N GLY A 88 8.17 4.73 15.69
CA GLY A 88 8.56 5.41 14.45
C GLY A 88 7.94 4.83 13.18
N GLU A 89 7.19 3.74 13.26
CA GLU A 89 6.64 3.02 12.10
C GLU A 89 5.26 2.43 12.40
N THR A 90 4.44 2.23 11.37
CA THR A 90 3.16 1.52 11.51
C THR A 90 3.09 0.43 10.47
N PHE A 91 2.65 -0.74 10.93
CA PHE A 91 2.45 -1.90 10.08
C PHE A 91 0.96 -2.14 9.88
N ILE A 92 0.58 -2.51 8.66
CA ILE A 92 -0.74 -3.06 8.35
C ILE A 92 -0.54 -4.47 7.83
N TRP A 93 -1.30 -5.40 8.36
CA TRP A 93 -1.10 -6.82 8.11
C TRP A 93 -2.45 -7.56 8.14
N ARG A 94 -2.44 -8.78 7.59
CA ARG A 94 -3.60 -9.66 7.53
C ARG A 94 -3.35 -10.97 8.27
N THR A 95 -4.40 -11.74 8.51
CA THR A 95 -4.24 -13.12 8.99
C THR A 95 -3.57 -14.01 7.94
N LEU A 96 -2.75 -14.94 8.41
CA LEU A 96 -2.22 -16.07 7.66
C LEU A 96 -3.32 -17.12 7.38
N LYS A 97 -3.43 -17.57 6.13
CA LYS A 97 -4.35 -18.64 5.71
C LYS A 97 -3.68 -20.02 5.84
N ARG A 98 -4.49 -21.07 6.03
CA ARG A 98 -3.99 -22.44 6.24
C ARG A 98 -3.08 -22.98 5.12
N PRO A 99 -3.32 -22.73 3.82
CA PRO A 99 -2.41 -23.18 2.76
C PRO A 99 -1.02 -22.54 2.86
N GLU A 100 -0.96 -21.26 3.24
CA GLU A 100 0.28 -20.49 3.39
C GLU A 100 1.08 -20.98 4.58
N TYR A 101 0.41 -21.24 5.70
CA TYR A 101 1.04 -21.86 6.87
C TYR A 101 1.64 -23.23 6.52
N ARG A 102 0.90 -24.06 5.78
CA ARG A 102 1.39 -25.38 5.35
C ARG A 102 2.61 -25.29 4.45
N GLU A 103 2.69 -24.27 3.60
CA GLU A 103 3.84 -24.02 2.74
C GLU A 103 5.09 -23.71 3.57
N ILE A 104 4.99 -22.79 4.52
CA ILE A 104 6.10 -22.37 5.39
C ILE A 104 6.58 -23.53 6.28
N ILE A 105 5.67 -24.30 6.86
CA ILE A 105 6.02 -25.38 7.79
C ILE A 105 6.55 -26.64 7.08
N ARG A 106 6.19 -26.85 5.81
CA ARG A 106 6.64 -28.02 5.06
C ARG A 106 8.16 -28.02 4.90
N ASP A 107 8.76 -26.84 4.78
CA ASP A 107 10.20 -26.71 4.65
C ASP A 107 10.90 -26.98 6.00
N GLN A 108 11.60 -28.12 6.05
CA GLN A 108 12.35 -28.57 7.22
C GLN A 108 13.73 -27.91 7.32
N ALA A 109 14.22 -27.25 6.26
CA ALA A 109 15.49 -26.54 6.30
C ALA A 109 15.39 -25.20 7.03
N LEU A 110 14.17 -24.64 7.13
CA LEU A 110 13.93 -23.36 7.81
C LEU A 110 14.06 -23.50 9.33
N THR A 111 14.78 -22.58 9.95
CA THR A 111 14.80 -22.40 11.40
C THR A 111 13.50 -21.78 11.90
N ALA A 112 13.34 -21.64 13.22
CA ALA A 112 12.19 -20.93 13.78
C ALA A 112 12.16 -19.46 13.33
N LEU A 113 13.30 -18.78 13.35
CA LEU A 113 13.42 -17.38 12.94
C LEU A 113 13.11 -17.20 11.45
N ASP A 114 13.63 -18.09 10.59
CA ASP A 114 13.33 -18.01 9.15
C ASP A 114 11.82 -18.13 8.89
N ARG A 115 11.11 -18.95 9.67
CA ARG A 115 9.65 -19.08 9.56
C ARG A 115 8.91 -17.83 10.02
N GLU A 116 9.38 -17.18 11.09
CA GLU A 116 8.83 -15.90 11.56
C GLU A 116 8.97 -14.82 10.48
N GLU A 117 10.13 -14.73 9.85
CA GLU A 117 10.42 -13.77 8.78
C GLU A 117 9.57 -14.05 7.52
N MET A 118 9.52 -15.32 7.07
CA MET A 118 8.69 -15.74 5.93
C MET A 118 7.19 -15.48 6.17
N LEU A 119 6.70 -15.74 7.39
CA LEU A 119 5.32 -15.49 7.77
C LEU A 119 5.02 -13.98 7.74
N THR A 120 5.91 -13.18 8.31
CA THR A 120 5.79 -11.72 8.36
C THR A 120 5.80 -11.13 6.95
N GLU A 121 6.72 -11.57 6.08
CA GLU A 121 6.83 -11.09 4.69
C GLU A 121 5.54 -11.40 3.91
N LYS A 122 4.97 -12.57 4.13
CA LYS A 122 3.74 -13.00 3.45
C LYS A 122 2.49 -12.25 3.91
N CYS A 123 2.46 -11.75 5.15
CA CYS A 123 1.25 -11.20 5.78
C CYS A 123 1.27 -9.67 5.96
N VAL A 124 2.42 -9.02 5.93
CA VAL A 124 2.52 -7.56 6.02
C VAL A 124 2.18 -6.93 4.66
N LEU A 125 1.23 -6.01 4.68
CA LEU A 125 0.73 -5.27 3.51
C LEU A 125 1.31 -3.85 3.44
N PHE A 126 1.59 -3.26 4.61
CA PHE A 126 2.25 -1.96 4.76
C PHE A 126 3.27 -2.02 5.91
N PRO A 127 4.49 -1.47 5.75
CA PRO A 127 5.00 -0.77 4.57
C PRO A 127 5.12 -1.70 3.36
N ARG A 128 5.03 -1.12 2.16
CA ARG A 128 5.09 -1.93 0.93
C ARG A 128 6.45 -2.59 0.78
N ASN A 129 6.43 -3.81 0.22
CA ASN A 129 7.62 -4.61 -0.01
C ASN A 129 8.41 -4.82 1.29
N PHE A 130 7.74 -5.18 2.39
CA PHE A 130 8.40 -5.53 3.65
C PHE A 130 9.01 -6.93 3.55
N THR A 131 10.16 -7.01 2.86
CA THR A 131 10.85 -8.26 2.56
C THR A 131 11.78 -8.69 3.69
N ILE A 132 12.22 -9.95 3.66
CA ILE A 132 13.25 -10.47 4.59
C ILE A 132 14.49 -9.57 4.61
N GLU A 133 14.95 -9.11 3.44
CA GLU A 133 16.10 -8.19 3.36
C GLU A 133 15.88 -6.88 4.13
N LYS A 134 14.65 -6.37 4.16
CA LYS A 134 14.31 -5.19 4.96
C LYS A 134 14.22 -5.53 6.45
N MET A 135 13.70 -6.71 6.79
CA MET A 135 13.63 -7.18 8.18
C MET A 135 15.01 -7.27 8.82
N LEU A 136 16.00 -7.80 8.09
CA LEU A 136 17.40 -7.89 8.54
C LEU A 136 18.03 -6.53 8.86
N LYS A 137 17.50 -5.43 8.30
CA LYS A 137 17.94 -4.05 8.54
C LYS A 137 17.05 -3.31 9.57
N SER A 138 15.95 -3.93 9.97
CA SER A 138 14.97 -3.36 10.90
C SER A 138 15.32 -3.70 12.36
N LYS A 139 14.52 -3.19 13.32
CA LYS A 139 14.66 -3.59 14.72
C LYS A 139 14.36 -5.08 14.86
N ALA A 140 15.28 -5.85 15.44
CA ALA A 140 15.22 -7.31 15.50
C ALA A 140 13.92 -7.88 16.07
N GLY A 141 13.25 -7.17 17.00
CA GLY A 141 12.00 -7.63 17.59
C GLY A 141 10.75 -7.45 16.71
N ILE A 142 10.82 -6.67 15.62
CA ILE A 142 9.64 -6.39 14.78
C ILE A 142 9.09 -7.65 14.13
N PRO A 143 9.89 -8.48 13.42
CA PRO A 143 9.37 -9.71 12.80
C PRO A 143 8.79 -10.69 13.82
N SER A 144 9.46 -10.89 14.95
CA SER A 144 8.97 -11.81 15.99
C SER A 144 7.63 -11.36 16.55
N ILE A 145 7.50 -10.09 16.95
CA ILE A 145 6.24 -9.54 17.49
C ILE A 145 5.12 -9.57 16.44
N LEU A 146 5.41 -9.18 15.20
CA LEU A 146 4.41 -9.27 14.11
C LEU A 146 3.95 -10.69 13.88
N SER A 147 4.88 -11.65 13.81
CA SER A 147 4.55 -13.06 13.60
C SER A 147 3.66 -13.63 14.70
N GLU A 148 3.91 -13.25 15.96
CA GLU A 148 3.11 -13.64 17.11
C GLU A 148 1.68 -13.09 17.00
N MET A 149 1.54 -11.77 16.74
CA MET A 149 0.23 -11.14 16.58
C MET A 149 -0.56 -11.71 15.39
N ILE A 150 0.13 -12.01 14.28
CA ILE A 150 -0.48 -12.64 13.11
C ILE A 150 -0.98 -14.04 13.48
N MET A 151 -0.18 -14.84 14.19
CA MET A 151 -0.58 -16.18 14.63
C MET A 151 -1.77 -16.14 15.59
N ASP A 152 -1.80 -15.21 16.55
CA ASP A 152 -2.96 -14.99 17.43
C ASP A 152 -4.23 -14.72 16.60
N LYS A 153 -4.20 -13.72 15.72
CA LYS A 153 -5.37 -13.36 14.90
C LYS A 153 -5.71 -14.37 13.81
N SER A 154 -4.78 -15.26 13.46
CA SER A 154 -5.01 -16.42 12.59
C SER A 154 -5.70 -17.59 13.29
N GLY A 155 -5.99 -17.51 14.59
CA GLY A 155 -6.70 -18.54 15.32
C GLY A 155 -5.82 -19.67 15.83
N PHE A 156 -4.52 -19.41 16.05
CA PHE A 156 -3.62 -20.37 16.71
C PHE A 156 -3.71 -20.31 18.23
N VAL A 157 -4.42 -19.32 18.79
CA VAL A 157 -4.65 -19.17 20.23
C VAL A 157 -6.14 -19.32 20.52
N ALA A 158 -6.49 -20.24 21.43
CA ALA A 158 -7.86 -20.41 21.89
C ALA A 158 -8.26 -19.25 22.80
N GLN A 159 -9.50 -18.78 22.69
CA GLN A 159 -10.02 -17.68 23.51
C GLN A 159 -10.40 -18.10 24.93
N SER A 160 -10.47 -19.41 25.18
CA SER A 160 -10.76 -19.98 26.50
C SER A 160 -10.08 -21.34 26.64
N GLU A 161 -9.95 -21.79 27.88
CA GLU A 161 -9.55 -23.17 28.16
C GLU A 161 -10.58 -24.17 27.58
N PRO A 162 -10.14 -25.38 27.23
CA PRO A 162 -11.05 -26.45 26.83
C PRO A 162 -12.06 -26.74 27.95
N ILE A 163 -13.34 -26.56 27.65
CA ILE A 163 -14.42 -26.90 28.57
C ILE A 163 -14.67 -28.41 28.44
N LYS A 164 -14.44 -29.15 29.53
CA LYS A 164 -14.80 -30.58 29.60
C LYS A 164 -16.31 -30.72 29.65
N LEU A 165 -16.88 -31.48 28.71
CA LEU A 165 -18.29 -31.84 28.67
C LEU A 165 -18.58 -33.07 29.55
#